data_AF-A0A957KUR4-F1
#
_entry.id   AF-A0A957KUR4-F1
#
_cell.length_a   1.000
_cell.length_b   1.000
_cell.length_c   1.000
_cell.angle_alpha   90.00
_cell.angle_beta   90.00
_cell.angle_gamma   90.00
#
_symmetry.space_group_name_H-M   'P 1'
#
loop_
_entity.id
_entity.type
_entity.pdbx_description
1 polymer ?
#
loop_
_entity_poly.entity_id
_entity_poly.type
_entity_poly.pdbx_seq_one_letter_code
_entity_poly.pdbx_strand_id
1 'polypeptide(L)'
;MTRPRVLIEDWLPIEAIGVESKRERGASSALPPLYFLHVWWARRPLTTSRAAILGGVLPAWSPEWPEHLRQRFPDRESYHTWFLQLNGISKDVVEARKILDWARQTGTPVPNPYSGPRAFTVNPSPEDLAIMGDLLEL
;
A
#
# COMPACT_ATOMS: atom_id res chain seq x y z
N MET A 1 -24.54 -3.91 -19.22
CA MET A 1 -23.31 -3.07 -19.21
C MET A 1 -22.23 -3.87 -18.51
N THR A 2 -21.06 -4.04 -19.15
CA THR A 2 -19.88 -4.63 -18.50
C THR A 2 -19.30 -3.59 -17.55
N ARG A 3 -19.11 -3.95 -16.28
CA ARG A 3 -18.45 -3.06 -15.30
C ARG A 3 -17.03 -2.72 -15.77
N PRO A 4 -16.50 -1.53 -15.44
CA PRO A 4 -15.09 -1.22 -15.64
C PRO A 4 -14.19 -2.27 -14.99
N ARG A 5 -13.03 -2.56 -15.59
CA ARG A 5 -12.00 -3.38 -14.95
C ARG A 5 -11.38 -2.59 -13.80
N VAL A 6 -11.22 -3.25 -12.66
CA VAL A 6 -10.66 -2.64 -11.45
C VAL A 6 -9.19 -2.98 -11.29
N LEU A 7 -8.45 -2.15 -10.58
CA LEU A 7 -7.00 -2.24 -10.47
C LEU A 7 -6.53 -3.61 -9.99
N ILE A 8 -7.17 -4.18 -8.96
CA ILE A 8 -6.78 -5.48 -8.38
C ILE A 8 -6.87 -6.66 -9.37
N GLU A 9 -7.62 -6.52 -10.47
CA GLU A 9 -7.69 -7.52 -11.54
C GLU A 9 -6.51 -7.46 -12.51
N ASP A 10 -5.81 -6.33 -12.58
CA ASP A 10 -4.61 -6.13 -13.41
C ASP A 10 -3.33 -6.20 -12.55
N TRP A 11 -3.33 -5.53 -11.40
CA TRP A 11 -2.16 -5.38 -10.56
C TRP A 11 -2.50 -5.08 -9.09
N LEU A 12 -1.75 -5.70 -8.17
CA LEU A 12 -1.73 -5.34 -6.76
C LEU A 12 -0.31 -5.54 -6.19
N PRO A 13 0.23 -4.60 -5.38
CA PRO A 13 1.59 -4.69 -4.87
C PRO A 13 1.70 -5.65 -3.68
N ILE A 14 1.47 -6.95 -3.91
CA ILE A 14 1.41 -8.00 -2.88
C ILE A 14 2.67 -8.03 -2.01
N GLU A 15 3.86 -7.90 -2.61
CA GLU A 15 5.11 -7.92 -1.87
C GLU A 15 5.18 -6.76 -0.88
N ALA A 16 4.95 -5.52 -1.35
CA ALA A 16 4.99 -4.33 -0.51
C ALA A 16 3.91 -4.35 0.59
N ILE A 17 2.67 -4.77 0.25
CA ILE A 17 1.58 -4.98 1.21
C ILE A 17 1.97 -6.00 2.27
N GLY A 18 2.62 -7.10 1.86
CA GLY A 18 3.09 -8.15 2.76
C GLY A 18 4.17 -7.64 3.72
N VAL A 19 5.11 -6.81 3.23
CA VAL A 19 6.12 -6.18 4.09
C VAL A 19 5.46 -5.25 5.11
N GLU A 20 4.58 -4.35 4.68
CA GLU A 20 3.88 -3.44 5.59
C GLU A 20 3.02 -4.19 6.60
N SER A 21 2.38 -5.29 6.21
CA SER A 21 1.62 -6.13 7.13
C SER A 21 2.53 -6.75 8.22
N LYS A 22 3.75 -7.14 7.86
CA LYS A 22 4.77 -7.57 8.84
C LYS A 22 5.24 -6.40 9.71
N ARG A 23 5.46 -5.21 9.16
CA ARG A 23 5.83 -3.99 9.91
C ARG A 23 4.74 -3.59 10.90
N GLU A 24 3.48 -3.67 10.48
CA GLU A 24 2.28 -3.43 11.29
C GLU A 24 2.21 -4.42 12.47
N ARG A 25 2.41 -5.71 12.21
CA ARG A 25 2.39 -6.75 13.25
C ARG A 25 3.54 -6.61 14.25
N GLY A 26 4.72 -6.19 13.78
CA GLY A 26 5.93 -6.03 14.60
C GLY A 26 5.92 -4.82 15.55
N ALA A 27 4.92 -3.96 15.45
CA ALA A 27 4.79 -2.74 16.25
C ALA A 27 4.06 -2.98 17.57
N SER A 28 4.52 -3.93 18.41
CA SER A 28 3.78 -4.37 19.61
C SER A 28 3.36 -3.25 20.56
N SER A 29 4.18 -2.19 20.71
CA SER A 29 3.86 -1.01 21.53
C SER A 29 2.81 -0.08 20.93
N ALA A 30 2.55 -0.18 19.63
CA ALA A 30 1.49 0.56 18.94
C ALA A 30 0.17 -0.22 18.90
N LEU A 31 0.09 -1.38 19.57
CA LEU A 31 -1.09 -2.24 19.59
C LEU A 31 -1.89 -2.02 20.89
N PRO A 32 -3.21 -1.77 20.81
CA PRO A 32 -4.12 -1.83 21.93
C PRO A 32 -3.93 -3.06 22.84
N PRO A 33 -4.08 -2.94 24.18
CA PRO A 33 -3.87 -4.05 25.10
C PRO A 33 -4.71 -5.30 24.81
N LEU A 34 -5.88 -5.15 24.18
CA LEU A 34 -6.75 -6.24 23.75
C LEU A 34 -6.05 -7.24 22.81
N TYR A 35 -4.97 -6.85 22.12
CA TYR A 35 -4.20 -7.73 21.23
C TYR A 35 -3.36 -8.79 21.95
N PHE A 36 -3.17 -8.66 23.27
CA PHE A 36 -2.49 -9.66 24.08
C PHE A 36 -3.46 -10.73 24.63
N LEU A 37 -4.77 -10.56 24.44
CA LEU A 37 -5.78 -11.40 25.09
C LEU A 37 -6.04 -12.73 24.37
N HIS A 38 -6.22 -12.76 23.04
CA HIS A 38 -6.40 -14.03 22.30
C HIS A 38 -6.22 -13.87 20.78
N VAL A 39 -5.78 -14.94 20.10
CA VAL A 39 -5.46 -14.98 18.66
C VAL A 39 -6.69 -14.84 17.76
N TRP A 40 -7.89 -15.23 18.24
CA TRP A 40 -9.13 -15.22 17.45
C TRP A 40 -9.76 -13.83 17.27
N TRP A 41 -9.43 -12.85 18.12
CA TRP A 41 -9.75 -11.44 17.86
C TRP A 41 -8.67 -10.84 16.95
N ALA A 42 -8.40 -11.55 15.84
CA ALA A 42 -7.35 -11.22 14.91
C ALA A 42 -7.58 -9.82 14.32
N ARG A 43 -6.49 -9.04 14.28
CA ARG A 43 -6.50 -7.73 13.65
C ARG A 43 -6.94 -7.88 12.19
N ARG A 44 -7.79 -6.96 11.70
CA ARG A 44 -7.93 -6.74 10.26
C ARG A 44 -6.67 -5.98 9.81
N PRO A 45 -5.74 -6.59 9.06
CA PRO A 45 -4.49 -5.94 8.66
C PRO A 45 -4.82 -4.66 7.89
N LEU A 46 -4.59 -3.49 8.49
CA LEU A 46 -5.17 -2.24 7.99
C LEU A 46 -4.62 -1.90 6.61
N THR A 47 -3.31 -2.07 6.40
CA THR A 47 -2.69 -1.83 5.09
C THR A 47 -3.22 -2.80 4.03
N THR A 48 -3.35 -4.09 4.35
CA THR A 48 -3.89 -5.08 3.40
C THR A 48 -5.35 -4.81 3.07
N SER A 49 -6.19 -4.55 4.09
CA SER A 49 -7.61 -4.26 3.89
C SER A 49 -7.80 -2.98 3.08
N ARG A 50 -7.04 -1.91 3.36
CA ARG A 50 -7.08 -0.67 2.60
C ARG A 50 -6.71 -0.90 1.14
N ALA A 51 -5.60 -1.58 0.87
CA ALA A 51 -5.14 -1.85 -0.48
C ALA A 51 -6.12 -2.74 -1.27
N ALA A 52 -6.70 -3.75 -0.61
CA ALA A 52 -7.70 -4.63 -1.23
C ALA A 52 -8.99 -3.88 -1.58
N ILE A 53 -9.49 -3.02 -0.67
CA ILE A 53 -10.68 -2.20 -0.92
C ILE A 53 -10.40 -1.22 -2.06
N LEU A 54 -9.32 -0.43 -1.97
CA LEU A 54 -8.97 0.56 -2.99
C LEU A 54 -8.73 -0.10 -4.36
N GLY A 55 -7.96 -1.20 -4.40
CA GLY A 55 -7.73 -1.94 -5.64
C GLY A 55 -9.02 -2.55 -6.22
N GLY A 56 -10.00 -2.85 -5.37
CA GLY A 56 -11.29 -3.39 -5.78
C GLY A 56 -12.31 -2.36 -6.29
N VAL A 57 -12.08 -1.07 -6.05
CA VAL A 57 -12.98 0.01 -6.49
C VAL A 57 -12.35 0.96 -7.50
N LEU A 58 -11.04 1.14 -7.47
CA LEU A 58 -10.34 2.00 -8.43
C LEU A 58 -10.21 1.31 -9.79
N PRO A 59 -10.33 2.05 -10.90
CA PRO A 59 -10.20 1.50 -12.24
C PRO A 59 -8.77 1.04 -12.52
N ALA A 60 -8.64 0.01 -13.35
CA ALA A 60 -7.34 -0.32 -13.94
C ALA A 60 -6.91 0.82 -14.87
N TRP A 61 -5.61 1.12 -14.89
CA TRP A 61 -5.06 2.18 -15.75
C TRP A 61 -5.42 1.94 -17.22
N SER A 62 -5.79 3.01 -17.92
CA SER A 62 -6.19 2.97 -19.32
C SER A 62 -5.65 4.20 -20.07
N PRO A 63 -5.09 4.02 -21.29
CA PRO A 63 -4.64 5.14 -22.11
C PRO A 63 -5.79 5.99 -22.67
N GLU A 64 -7.04 5.52 -22.52
CA GLU A 64 -8.27 6.21 -22.92
C GLU A 64 -8.85 7.12 -21.84
N TRP A 65 -8.21 7.25 -20.67
CA TRP A 65 -8.64 8.16 -19.61
C TRP A 65 -8.73 9.63 -20.07
N PRO A 66 -9.56 10.46 -19.41
CA PRO A 66 -9.60 11.91 -19.64
C PRO A 66 -8.21 12.56 -19.56
N GLU A 67 -8.02 13.64 -20.31
CA GLU A 67 -6.73 14.33 -20.44
C GLU A 67 -6.08 14.68 -19.09
N HIS A 68 -6.85 15.18 -18.13
CA HIS A 68 -6.32 15.57 -16.82
C HIS A 68 -5.74 14.38 -16.03
N LEU A 69 -6.37 13.19 -16.11
CA LEU A 69 -5.83 11.97 -15.49
C LEU A 69 -4.64 11.41 -16.27
N ARG A 70 -4.61 11.52 -17.60
CA ARG A 70 -3.46 11.10 -18.40
C ARG A 70 -2.24 11.99 -18.19
N GLN A 71 -2.44 13.29 -18.00
CA GLN A 71 -1.35 14.19 -17.62
C GLN A 71 -0.75 13.82 -16.27
N ARG A 72 -1.58 13.35 -15.33
CA ARG A 72 -1.13 12.90 -14.00
C ARG A 72 -0.51 11.50 -14.02
N PHE A 73 -1.10 10.60 -14.80
CA PHE A 73 -0.73 9.19 -14.93
C PHE A 73 -0.45 8.85 -16.40
N PRO A 74 0.69 9.33 -16.95
CA PRO A 74 1.04 9.10 -18.35
C PRO A 74 1.25 7.61 -18.68
N ASP A 75 1.50 6.79 -17.66
CA ASP A 75 1.76 5.36 -17.77
C ASP A 75 1.22 4.60 -16.54
N ARG A 76 1.26 3.26 -16.60
CA ARG A 76 0.84 2.40 -15.48
C ARG A 76 1.73 2.58 -14.25
N GLU A 77 3.02 2.86 -14.43
CA GLU A 77 3.99 2.90 -13.34
C GLU A 77 3.77 4.11 -12.42
N SER A 78 3.49 5.27 -13.01
CA SER A 78 3.10 6.48 -12.29
C SER A 78 1.80 6.27 -11.50
N TYR A 79 0.82 5.57 -12.08
CA TYR A 79 -0.42 5.20 -11.38
C TYR A 79 -0.17 4.23 -10.21
N HIS A 80 0.62 3.18 -10.43
CA HIS A 80 0.99 2.21 -9.40
C HIS A 80 1.79 2.86 -8.26
N THR A 81 2.68 3.79 -8.61
CA THR A 81 3.46 4.57 -7.64
C THR A 81 2.55 5.45 -6.78
N TRP A 82 1.59 6.13 -7.39
CA TRP A 82 0.59 6.88 -6.64
C TRP A 82 -0.31 5.97 -5.78
N PHE A 83 -0.68 4.79 -6.27
CA PHE A 83 -1.46 3.84 -5.48
C PHE A 83 -0.71 3.38 -4.22
N LEU A 84 0.61 3.17 -4.30
CA LEU A 84 1.46 2.90 -3.13
C LEU A 84 1.42 4.07 -2.14
N GLN A 85 1.58 5.31 -2.64
CA GLN A 85 1.50 6.53 -1.83
C GLN A 85 0.13 6.69 -1.15
N LEU A 86 -0.96 6.47 -1.88
CA LEU A 86 -2.34 6.50 -1.36
C LEU A 86 -2.52 5.51 -0.20
N ASN A 87 -1.85 4.35 -0.28
CA ASN A 87 -1.86 3.36 0.81
C ASN A 87 -0.88 3.68 1.94
N GLY A 88 -0.10 4.76 1.85
CA GLY A 88 0.95 5.11 2.81
C GLY A 88 2.20 4.24 2.70
N ILE A 89 2.33 3.44 1.64
CA ILE A 89 3.41 2.49 1.44
C ILE A 89 4.61 3.23 0.80
N SER A 90 5.74 3.21 1.49
CA SER A 90 6.98 3.80 0.99
C SER A 90 7.54 3.01 -0.20
N LYS A 91 8.12 3.70 -1.18
CA LYS A 91 8.63 3.09 -2.41
C LYS A 91 9.78 2.09 -2.18
N ASP A 92 10.55 2.29 -1.12
CA ASP A 92 11.72 1.51 -0.72
C ASP A 92 11.40 0.37 0.27
N VAL A 93 10.13 0.15 0.60
CA VAL A 93 9.74 -0.79 1.66
C VAL A 93 10.21 -2.21 1.37
N VAL A 94 10.22 -2.61 0.10
CA VAL A 94 10.61 -3.95 -0.34
C VAL A 94 12.13 -4.10 -0.26
N GLU A 95 12.87 -3.10 -0.72
CA GLU A 95 14.34 -3.03 -0.68
C GLU A 95 14.83 -3.05 0.76
N ALA A 96 14.21 -2.24 1.63
CA ALA A 96 14.47 -2.22 3.06
C ALA A 96 14.24 -3.61 3.69
N ARG A 97 13.19 -4.31 3.28
CA ARG A 97 12.95 -5.69 3.74
C ARG A 97 14.04 -6.65 3.29
N LYS A 98 14.46 -6.57 2.03
CA LYS A 98 15.53 -7.40 1.47
C LYS A 98 16.85 -7.19 2.22
N ILE A 99 17.18 -5.96 2.59
CA ILE A 99 18.36 -5.63 3.43
C ILE A 99 18.25 -6.31 4.80
N LEU A 100 17.10 -6.26 5.47
CA LEU A 100 16.90 -6.93 6.76
C LEU A 100 16.98 -8.46 6.65
N ASP A 101 16.41 -9.04 5.60
CA ASP A 101 16.45 -10.49 5.40
C ASP A 101 17.88 -10.97 5.09
N TRP A 102 18.65 -10.22 4.30
CA TRP A 102 20.09 -10.45 4.08
C TRP A 102 20.90 -10.34 5.37
N ALA A 103 20.66 -9.31 6.18
CA ALA A 103 21.33 -9.09 7.46
C ALA A 103 21.11 -10.27 8.43
N ARG A 104 19.88 -10.80 8.46
CA ARG A 104 19.54 -12.01 9.26
C ARG A 104 20.25 -13.26 8.78
N GLN A 105 20.39 -13.43 7.46
CA GLN A 105 21.05 -14.59 6.88
C GLN A 105 22.57 -14.55 7.07
N THR A 106 23.18 -13.36 7.01
CA THR A 106 24.63 -13.19 7.12
C THR A 106 25.11 -12.92 8.55
N GLY A 107 24.20 -12.65 9.48
CA GLY A 107 24.55 -12.22 10.84
C GLY A 107 25.15 -10.81 10.91
N THR A 108 25.11 -10.05 9.82
CA THR A 108 25.63 -8.68 9.77
C THR A 108 24.59 -7.71 10.35
N PRO A 109 24.89 -6.97 11.43
CA PRO A 109 23.96 -5.98 11.95
C PRO A 109 23.79 -4.83 10.96
N VAL A 110 22.55 -4.43 10.71
CA VAL A 110 22.22 -3.27 9.90
C VAL A 110 21.30 -2.33 10.70
N PRO A 111 21.46 -1.00 10.56
CA PRO A 111 20.47 -0.07 11.10
C PRO A 111 19.12 -0.29 10.43
N ASN A 112 18.05 0.24 11.01
CA ASN A 112 16.71 0.16 10.42
C ASN A 112 16.72 0.78 9.00
N PRO A 113 16.49 -0.02 7.93
CA PRO A 113 16.61 0.47 6.56
C PRO A 113 15.31 1.09 6.02
N TYR A 114 14.20 1.05 6.77
CA TYR A 114 12.95 1.69 6.33
C TYR A 114 13.05 3.21 6.48
N SER A 115 12.91 3.95 5.38
CA SER A 115 12.96 5.43 5.39
C SER A 115 11.68 6.09 5.91
N GLY A 116 10.51 5.46 5.68
CA GLY A 116 9.21 6.04 6.01
C GLY A 116 8.52 5.48 7.26
N PRO A 117 7.46 6.17 7.74
CA PRO A 117 6.57 5.63 8.77
C PRO A 117 5.94 4.31 8.32
N ARG A 118 5.21 3.65 9.23
CA ARG A 118 4.45 2.45 8.88
C ARG A 118 3.20 2.88 8.11
N ALA A 119 2.83 2.16 7.06
CA ALA A 119 1.76 2.59 6.16
C ALA A 119 0.41 2.83 6.87
N PHE A 120 0.06 2.00 7.85
CA PHE A 120 -1.19 2.14 8.59
C PHE A 120 -1.30 3.42 9.45
N THR A 121 -0.20 4.12 9.71
CA THR A 121 -0.19 5.39 10.45
C THR A 121 -0.26 6.61 9.53
N VAL A 122 -0.21 6.41 8.22
CA VAL A 122 -0.24 7.48 7.22
C VAL A 122 -1.65 7.60 6.66
N ASN A 123 -2.15 8.84 6.62
CA ASN A 123 -3.38 9.18 5.94
C ASN A 123 -3.05 9.77 4.56
N PRO A 124 -3.89 9.53 3.53
CA PRO A 124 -3.78 10.21 2.24
C PRO A 124 -3.78 11.73 2.39
N SER A 125 -3.04 12.41 1.52
CA SER A 125 -3.11 13.87 1.44
C SER A 125 -4.45 14.34 0.85
N PRO A 126 -4.85 15.61 1.03
CA PRO A 126 -6.03 16.16 0.35
C PRO A 126 -5.96 16.03 -1.18
N GLU A 127 -4.77 16.14 -1.76
CA GLU A 127 -4.55 15.94 -3.21
C GLU A 127 -4.81 14.47 -3.59
N ASP A 128 -4.32 13.51 -2.82
CA ASP A 128 -4.56 12.09 -3.07
C ASP A 128 -6.06 11.74 -2.99
N LEU A 129 -6.80 12.36 -2.05
CA LEU A 129 -8.24 12.18 -1.92
C LEU A 129 -9.01 12.78 -3.09
N ALA A 130 -8.59 13.94 -3.60
CA ALA A 130 -9.20 14.55 -4.78
C ALA A 130 -9.00 13.68 -6.02
N ILE A 131 -7.77 13.21 -6.25
CA ILE A 131 -7.43 12.31 -7.37
C ILE A 131 -8.22 10.99 -7.25
N MET A 132 -8.34 10.45 -6.04
CA MET A 132 -9.15 9.25 -5.80
C MET A 132 -10.62 9.51 -6.16
N GLY A 133 -11.16 10.69 -5.85
CA GLY A 133 -12.50 11.11 -6.26
C GLY A 133 -12.67 11.11 -7.77
N ASP A 134 -11.78 11.79 -8.50
CA ASP A 134 -11.81 11.87 -9.97
C ASP A 134 -11.78 10.47 -10.62
N LEU A 135 -10.98 9.55 -10.07
CA LEU A 135 -10.87 8.17 -10.56
C LEU A 135 -12.12 7.33 -10.29
N LEU A 136 -12.86 7.60 -9.21
CA LEU A 136 -14.09 6.89 -8.87
C LEU A 136 -15.30 7.35 -9.70
N GLU A 137 -15.20 8.53 -10.33
CA GLU A 137 -16.23 9.10 -11.20
C GLU A 137 -16.09 8.71 -12.69
N LEU A 138 -15.09 7.88 -13.04
CA LEU A 138 -14.87 7.33 -14.38
C LEU A 138 -15.92 6.26 -14.77
#